data_AF-A0A9N7Z5R2-F1
#
_entry.id   AF-A0A9N7Z5R2-F1
#
_cell.length_a   1.000
_cell.length_b   1.000
_cell.length_c   1.000
_cell.angle_alpha   90.00
_cell.angle_beta   90.00
_cell.angle_gamma   90.00
#
_symmetry.space_group_name_H-M   'P 1'
#
loop_
_entity.id
_entity.type
_entity.pdbx_description
1 polymer ?
#
loop_
_entity_poly.entity_id
_entity_poly.type
_entity_poly.pdbx_seq_one_letter_code
_entity_poly.pdbx_strand_id
1 'polypeptide(L)'
;MTTADRLLEQMFSWIDQRSRCADQLVKLARELESLRQNCNGGEAVGSTMAVVGAACVIGAGVTFLTGGAAAPFLGVLGGTYLGAGAVISVTTKLLEHFLSGSTMKDAKEIEEKSNKLAEDIQRLFEETQVGEEEGEQICRPGRLGQTHPDGHPESCGQTKWSEGRLQDDGRPDEVSFGKESKFLFAKGAQQLIQRISVTGLKTVLKGGGMLVGGAIGMAFALNDAIDSWTDLIKKNNVTEASQSLRDTAEAIRKICQALKDQFEEMKQMLEKMAEEQAERAKVKNIIENPNRSSADEEELIRYAMKTCNIEEVRRWLGENSGSQTFLRLVELFRLMKNKITKSQEEKSNDEDIEVDIIFVAHGSIRDSMIPASCLLPTSNIQDVLLYSPWNCVINARAAYGISTGLMQPDDKGFYCRPKSGCEIPDEKHKPSKLPDVWNSMKGAGQIPNIMVSTLKHPEDKAWNGFVYLTGKYGEPRRGRIVVPFDLGGLKVSIPFYIVTWVMSLVLSFFRIEATVHLAACLGDKSTKQKFPKKDLEGSVLLHYRQHRDDIIATHVTHHPPRPVQEPAGHIRLDGYNFNVFWR
;
A
#
# COMPACT_ATOMS: atom_id res chain seq x y z
N MET A 1 4.26 19.53 -17.29
CA MET A 1 3.93 19.89 -15.90
C MET A 1 2.58 19.27 -15.60
N THR A 2 2.51 18.39 -14.61
CA THR A 2 1.28 17.68 -14.25
C THR A 2 0.31 18.62 -13.52
N THR A 3 -0.98 18.27 -13.43
CA THR A 3 -1.97 19.02 -12.62
C THR A 3 -1.51 19.15 -11.16
N ALA A 4 -0.82 18.13 -10.63
CA ALA A 4 -0.26 18.14 -9.27
C ALA A 4 0.87 19.16 -9.10
N ASP A 5 1.78 19.27 -10.08
CA ASP A 5 2.87 20.27 -10.04
C ASP A 5 2.31 21.69 -10.04
N ARG A 6 1.28 21.94 -10.87
CA ARG A 6 0.58 23.23 -10.93
C ARG A 6 -0.13 23.54 -9.61
N LEU A 7 -0.77 22.55 -9.00
CA LEU A 7 -1.43 22.70 -7.70
C LEU A 7 -0.43 23.10 -6.61
N LEU A 8 0.70 22.41 -6.50
CA LEU A 8 1.76 22.74 -5.53
C LEU A 8 2.30 24.16 -5.75
N GLU A 9 2.56 24.55 -7.00
CA GLU A 9 3.02 25.91 -7.34
C GLU A 9 2.01 26.99 -6.91
N GLN A 10 0.71 26.76 -7.16
CA GLN A 10 -0.35 27.67 -6.73
C GLN A 10 -0.41 27.78 -5.19
N MET A 11 -0.23 26.67 -4.48
CA MET A 11 -0.21 26.66 -3.00
C MET A 11 0.97 27.46 -2.44
N PHE A 12 2.18 27.31 -2.99
CA PHE A 12 3.34 28.13 -2.59
C PHE A 12 3.12 29.61 -2.91
N SER A 13 2.58 29.93 -4.08
CA SER A 13 2.24 31.32 -4.46
C SER A 13 1.22 31.92 -3.48
N TRP A 14 0.20 31.16 -3.09
CA TRP A 14 -0.80 31.59 -2.12
C TRP A 14 -0.18 31.87 -0.74
N ILE A 15 0.72 31.00 -0.27
CA ILE A 15 1.47 31.19 0.99
C ILE A 15 2.30 32.48 0.94
N ASP A 16 3.00 32.71 -0.16
CA ASP A 16 3.83 33.91 -0.34
C ASP A 16 2.97 35.18 -0.35
N GLN A 17 1.78 35.18 -0.97
CA GLN A 17 0.85 36.31 -0.89
C GLN A 17 0.38 36.57 0.55
N ARG A 18 0.04 35.53 1.31
CA ARG A 18 -0.36 35.67 2.72
C ARG A 18 0.77 36.22 3.59
N SER A 19 2.00 35.81 3.33
CA SER A 19 3.19 36.38 3.99
C SER A 19 3.34 37.88 3.69
N ARG A 20 3.18 38.29 2.42
CA ARG A 20 3.21 39.72 2.03
C ARG A 20 2.07 40.52 2.66
N CYS A 21 0.88 39.93 2.82
CA CYS A 21 -0.22 40.55 3.53
C CYS A 21 0.16 40.85 4.99
N ALA A 22 0.78 39.89 5.68
CA ALA A 22 1.29 40.09 7.04
C ALA A 22 2.34 41.22 7.13
N ASP A 23 3.17 41.41 6.11
CA ASP A 23 4.09 42.54 6.02
C ASP A 23 3.36 43.89 5.91
N GLN A 24 2.29 43.96 5.12
CA GLN A 24 1.46 45.17 5.03
C GLN A 24 0.71 45.46 6.34
N LEU A 25 0.22 44.45 7.05
CA LEU A 25 -0.42 44.64 8.36
C LEU A 25 0.56 45.22 9.40
N VAL A 26 1.81 44.77 9.41
CA VAL A 26 2.86 45.35 10.27
C VAL A 26 3.15 46.79 9.87
N LYS A 27 3.16 47.10 8.57
CA LYS A 27 3.37 48.47 8.08
C LYS A 27 2.21 49.39 8.49
N LEU A 28 0.96 48.93 8.34
CA LEU A 28 -0.24 49.65 8.81
C LEU A 28 -0.18 49.95 10.31
N ALA A 29 0.21 48.96 11.13
CA ALA A 29 0.37 49.15 12.57
C ALA A 29 1.36 50.29 12.90
N ARG A 30 2.49 50.37 12.17
CA ARG A 30 3.49 51.45 12.34
C ARG A 30 2.97 52.81 11.88
N GLU A 31 2.27 52.87 10.76
CA GLU A 31 1.65 54.12 10.26
C GLU A 31 0.61 54.65 11.26
N LEU A 32 -0.21 53.76 11.82
CA LEU A 32 -1.23 54.08 12.82
C LEU A 32 -0.61 54.68 14.10
N GLU A 33 0.48 54.11 14.59
CA GLU A 33 1.25 54.62 15.75
C GLU A 33 1.90 55.98 15.46
N SER A 34 2.49 56.14 14.27
CA SER A 34 3.13 57.40 13.88
C SER A 34 2.11 58.55 13.78
N LEU A 35 0.93 58.28 13.20
CA LEU A 35 -0.13 59.27 13.14
C LEU A 35 -0.63 59.67 14.53
N ARG A 36 -0.81 58.70 15.44
CA ARG A 36 -1.16 58.99 16.84
C ARG A 36 -0.12 59.90 17.49
N GLN A 37 1.17 59.61 17.31
CA GLN A 37 2.25 60.44 17.85
C GLN A 37 2.23 61.87 17.26
N ASN A 38 2.02 62.00 15.96
CA ASN A 38 1.94 63.29 15.28
C ASN A 38 0.71 64.11 15.71
N CYS A 39 -0.43 63.48 15.93
CA CYS A 39 -1.63 64.15 16.43
C CYS A 39 -1.44 64.63 17.87
N ASN A 40 -0.83 63.81 18.74
CA ASN A 40 -0.49 64.21 20.10
C ASN A 40 0.58 65.33 20.14
N GLY A 41 1.49 65.36 19.16
CA GLY A 41 2.49 66.42 19.02
C GLY A 41 1.93 67.74 18.49
N GLY A 42 0.89 67.68 17.64
CA GLY A 42 0.20 68.86 17.10
C GLY A 42 -0.69 69.57 18.14
N GLU A 43 -1.23 68.84 19.11
CA GLU A 43 -1.97 69.43 20.25
C GLU A 43 -1.05 70.08 21.31
N ALA A 44 0.27 69.80 21.28
CA ALA A 44 1.23 70.41 22.22
C ALA A 44 1.51 71.91 22.00
N VAL A 45 0.89 72.54 20.98
CA VAL A 45 0.93 74.01 20.77
C VAL A 45 -0.46 74.67 20.96
N GLY A 46 -1.46 73.94 21.46
CA GLY A 46 -2.81 74.50 21.62
C GLY A 46 -3.67 73.81 22.67
N SER A 47 -3.46 74.20 23.94
CA SER A 47 -4.39 74.13 25.09
C SER A 47 -4.18 73.01 26.13
N THR A 48 -3.86 73.49 27.33
CA THR A 48 -3.93 72.84 28.65
C THR A 48 -5.38 72.53 29.07
N MET A 49 -5.55 71.51 29.94
CA MET A 49 -6.76 70.98 30.64
C MET A 49 -7.41 69.78 29.91
N ALA A 50 -7.52 68.56 30.43
CA ALA A 50 -7.53 68.05 31.80
C ALA A 50 -6.85 66.66 31.92
N VAL A 51 -6.16 66.44 33.03
CA VAL A 51 -5.57 65.16 33.46
C VAL A 51 -6.42 64.60 34.62
N VAL A 52 -6.38 63.26 34.77
CA VAL A 52 -6.95 62.37 35.80
C VAL A 52 -8.24 61.66 35.35
N GLY A 53 -8.33 60.32 35.24
CA GLY A 53 -7.38 59.29 35.65
C GLY A 53 -7.68 57.92 35.04
N ALA A 54 -6.61 57.15 34.82
CA ALA A 54 -6.62 55.73 34.52
C ALA A 54 -5.58 55.07 35.43
N ALA A 55 -6.01 54.11 36.24
CA ALA A 55 -5.13 53.20 36.95
C ALA A 55 -5.61 51.75 36.70
N CYS A 56 -4.75 51.03 35.99
CA CYS A 56 -4.55 49.59 35.86
C CYS A 56 -5.54 48.62 36.54
N VAL A 57 -6.14 47.76 35.72
CA VAL A 57 -6.25 46.32 36.03
C VAL A 57 -5.76 45.52 34.81
N ILE A 58 -4.44 45.36 34.72
CA ILE A 58 -3.82 44.16 34.16
C ILE A 58 -3.37 43.36 35.40
N GLY A 59 -3.92 42.17 35.60
CA GLY A 59 -3.62 41.39 36.80
C GLY A 59 -4.21 39.98 36.83
N ALA A 60 -3.83 39.13 35.87
CA ALA A 60 -3.67 37.66 35.96
C ALA A 60 -3.49 37.15 34.51
N GLY A 61 -2.45 36.44 34.12
CA GLY A 61 -1.64 35.50 34.85
C GLY A 61 -1.63 34.21 34.04
N VAL A 62 -0.48 33.92 33.43
CA VAL A 62 -0.12 32.67 32.76
C VAL A 62 -0.70 31.45 33.50
N THR A 63 -1.44 30.59 32.82
CA THR A 63 -1.71 29.22 33.31
C THR A 63 -1.61 28.22 32.17
N PHE A 64 -0.57 27.39 32.26
CA PHE A 64 -0.40 26.16 31.49
C PHE A 64 -1.44 25.11 31.96
N LEU A 65 -2.07 24.45 30.99
CA LEU A 65 -2.64 23.08 30.97
C LEU A 65 -3.17 22.44 32.28
N THR A 66 -4.48 22.19 32.35
CA THR A 66 -5.10 20.85 32.51
C THR A 66 -6.63 20.98 32.42
N GLY A 67 -7.29 19.96 31.84
CA GLY A 67 -8.65 20.05 31.29
C GLY A 67 -9.82 20.20 32.27
N GLY A 68 -10.98 20.55 31.71
CA GLY A 68 -12.27 20.50 32.41
C GLY A 68 -13.35 21.34 31.73
N ALA A 69 -14.49 20.72 31.45
CA ALA A 69 -15.65 21.30 30.77
C ALA A 69 -16.53 22.16 31.71
N ALA A 70 -17.10 23.26 31.21
CA ALA A 70 -18.45 23.78 31.55
C ALA A 70 -18.78 25.04 30.74
N ALA A 71 -20.06 25.20 30.37
CA ALA A 71 -20.64 26.30 29.61
C ALA A 71 -21.20 27.42 30.56
N PRO A 72 -22.02 28.39 30.09
CA PRO A 72 -21.69 29.82 30.02
C PRO A 72 -22.43 30.69 31.07
N PHE A 73 -21.95 31.92 31.31
CA PHE A 73 -22.77 32.97 31.92
C PHE A 73 -22.71 34.27 31.10
N LEU A 74 -23.86 34.62 30.53
CA LEU A 74 -24.22 35.94 30.02
C LEU A 74 -24.48 36.89 31.19
N GLY A 75 -23.95 38.11 31.11
CA GLY A 75 -24.23 39.21 32.02
C GLY A 75 -24.31 40.53 31.27
N VAL A 76 -25.53 40.91 30.93
CA VAL A 76 -25.96 42.21 30.40
C VAL A 76 -25.63 43.31 31.42
N LEU A 77 -25.11 44.46 30.96
CA LEU A 77 -25.34 45.76 31.60
C LEU A 77 -25.19 46.89 30.57
N GLY A 78 -26.32 47.53 30.25
CA GLY A 78 -26.39 48.73 29.44
C GLY A 78 -26.17 50.01 30.26
N GLY A 79 -26.00 51.12 29.55
CA GLY A 79 -25.96 52.47 30.12
C GLY A 79 -25.76 53.53 29.05
N THR A 80 -26.86 54.15 28.63
CA THR A 80 -26.95 55.35 27.79
C THR A 80 -26.57 56.61 28.56
N TYR A 81 -25.99 57.62 27.88
CA TYR A 81 -25.90 59.08 28.11
C TYR A 81 -24.59 59.56 27.42
N LEU A 82 -24.44 60.63 26.63
CA LEU A 82 -25.26 61.75 26.14
C LEU A 82 -24.43 62.48 25.04
N GLY A 83 -25.08 63.25 24.16
CA GLY A 83 -24.52 64.52 23.66
C GLY A 83 -23.99 64.55 22.23
N ALA A 84 -24.80 65.06 21.29
CA ALA A 84 -24.34 65.54 19.99
C ALA A 84 -23.59 66.88 20.16
N GLY A 85 -22.26 66.81 20.12
CA GLY A 85 -21.38 67.96 19.92
C GLY A 85 -20.34 67.54 18.88
N ALA A 86 -20.28 68.25 17.75
CA ALA A 86 -19.35 67.94 16.67
C ALA A 86 -17.91 68.23 17.11
N VAL A 87 -17.28 67.26 17.77
CA VAL A 87 -15.82 67.15 17.82
C VAL A 87 -15.43 66.63 16.44
N ILE A 88 -14.85 67.48 15.59
CA ILE A 88 -14.07 67.03 14.43
C ILE A 88 -12.79 66.44 15.01
N SER A 89 -12.96 65.29 15.64
CA SER A 89 -11.99 64.59 16.47
C SER A 89 -10.88 64.09 15.56
N VAL A 90 -9.64 64.21 16.01
CA VAL A 90 -8.45 63.53 15.50
C VAL A 90 -8.74 62.12 14.93
N THR A 91 -9.70 61.42 15.51
CA THR A 91 -10.27 60.14 15.04
C THR A 91 -10.72 60.10 13.57
N THR A 92 -11.37 61.13 13.01
CA THR A 92 -11.84 61.10 11.60
C THR A 92 -10.68 61.20 10.62
N LYS A 93 -9.66 62.01 10.92
CA LYS A 93 -8.42 62.09 10.13
C LYS A 93 -7.61 60.81 10.20
N LEU A 94 -7.54 60.17 11.38
CA LEU A 94 -6.92 58.86 11.55
C LEU A 94 -7.64 57.78 10.74
N LEU A 95 -8.97 57.79 10.75
CA LEU A 95 -9.79 56.83 9.99
C LEU A 95 -9.65 57.04 8.48
N GLU A 96 -9.75 58.28 8.00
CA GLU A 96 -9.56 58.60 6.59
C GLU A 96 -8.16 58.19 6.12
N HIS A 97 -7.11 58.52 6.87
CA HIS A 97 -5.75 58.12 6.51
C HIS A 97 -5.56 56.60 6.56
N PHE A 98 -6.17 55.91 7.53
CA PHE A 98 -6.08 54.45 7.61
C PHE A 98 -6.78 53.76 6.43
N LEU A 99 -8.00 54.19 6.08
CA LEU A 99 -8.79 53.59 5.00
C LEU A 99 -8.32 54.01 3.60
N SER A 100 -7.83 55.24 3.44
CA SER A 100 -7.34 55.76 2.15
C SER A 100 -5.83 55.57 1.95
N GLY A 101 -5.11 55.11 2.98
CA GLY A 101 -3.67 54.87 2.93
C GLY A 101 -3.32 53.86 1.85
N SER A 102 -2.26 54.14 1.09
CA SER A 102 -1.76 53.23 0.04
C SER A 102 -1.47 51.84 0.59
N THR A 103 -0.97 51.74 1.83
CA THR A 103 -0.70 50.47 2.51
C THR A 103 -1.96 49.60 2.72
N MET A 104 -3.11 50.21 3.04
CA MET A 104 -4.38 49.47 3.18
C MET A 104 -4.89 49.00 1.82
N LYS A 105 -4.74 49.83 0.79
CA LYS A 105 -5.07 49.47 -0.59
C LYS A 105 -4.21 48.30 -1.07
N ASP A 106 -2.91 48.33 -0.79
CA ASP A 106 -1.97 47.26 -1.12
C ASP A 106 -2.35 45.96 -0.40
N ALA A 107 -2.73 46.03 0.89
CA ALA A 107 -3.19 44.87 1.65
C ALA A 107 -4.45 44.23 1.05
N LYS A 108 -5.43 45.04 0.63
CA LYS A 108 -6.65 44.57 -0.05
C LYS A 108 -6.35 43.95 -1.41
N GLU A 109 -5.47 44.55 -2.20
CA GLU A 109 -5.09 44.00 -3.51
C GLU A 109 -4.37 42.65 -3.35
N ILE A 110 -3.51 42.49 -2.34
CA ILE A 110 -2.86 41.22 -2.02
C ILE A 110 -3.90 40.18 -1.58
N GLU A 111 -4.90 40.58 -0.80
CA GLU A 111 -6.00 39.71 -0.37
C GLU A 111 -6.82 39.22 -1.56
N GLU A 112 -7.22 40.10 -2.47
CA GLU A 112 -7.96 39.74 -3.70
C GLU A 112 -7.16 38.75 -4.56
N LYS A 113 -5.85 39.00 -4.76
CA LYS A 113 -4.96 38.06 -5.47
C LYS A 113 -4.89 36.71 -4.75
N SER A 114 -4.78 36.71 -3.43
CA SER A 114 -4.77 35.49 -2.62
C SER A 114 -6.09 34.73 -2.72
N ASN A 115 -7.23 35.41 -2.76
CA ASN A 115 -8.54 34.77 -2.89
C ASN A 115 -8.70 34.12 -4.27
N LYS A 116 -8.26 34.81 -5.33
CA LYS A 116 -8.21 34.22 -6.67
C LYS A 116 -7.33 32.97 -6.73
N LEU A 117 -6.15 33.00 -6.11
CA LEU A 117 -5.28 31.82 -6.01
C LEU A 117 -5.97 30.67 -5.24
N ALA A 118 -6.72 30.98 -4.18
CA ALA A 118 -7.46 29.99 -3.40
C ALA A 118 -8.58 29.33 -4.23
N GLU A 119 -9.32 30.12 -5.02
CA GLU A 119 -10.31 29.62 -5.98
C GLU A 119 -9.66 28.72 -7.05
N ASP A 120 -8.50 29.13 -7.58
CA ASP A 120 -7.74 28.34 -8.55
C ASP A 120 -7.24 27.02 -7.94
N ILE A 121 -6.76 27.03 -6.69
CA ILE A 121 -6.38 25.82 -5.93
C ILE A 121 -7.59 24.90 -5.75
N GLN A 122 -8.73 25.45 -5.33
CA GLN A 122 -9.95 24.67 -5.14
C GLN A 122 -10.40 24.00 -6.45
N ARG A 123 -10.43 24.75 -7.55
CA ARG A 123 -10.76 24.22 -8.87
C ARG A 123 -9.80 23.09 -9.28
N LEU A 124 -8.49 23.25 -9.06
CA LEU A 124 -7.51 22.19 -9.36
C LEU A 124 -7.72 20.94 -8.49
N PHE A 125 -8.11 21.09 -7.23
CA PHE A 125 -8.49 19.95 -6.38
C PHE A 125 -9.72 19.21 -6.92
N GLU A 126 -10.77 19.95 -7.29
CA GLU A 126 -11.98 19.38 -7.88
C GLU A 126 -11.66 18.63 -9.19
N GLU A 127 -10.83 19.22 -10.06
CA GLU A 127 -10.35 18.57 -11.29
C GLU A 127 -9.60 17.26 -11.00
N THR A 128 -8.77 17.21 -9.95
CA THR A 128 -8.05 15.98 -9.58
C THR A 128 -8.96 14.87 -9.06
N GLN A 129 -10.08 15.23 -8.42
CA GLN A 129 -11.09 14.29 -7.91
C GLN A 129 -12.02 13.77 -9.01
N VAL A 130 -12.50 14.64 -9.92
CA VAL A 130 -13.42 14.22 -11.00
C VAL A 130 -12.78 13.19 -11.94
N GLY A 131 -11.46 13.28 -12.16
CA GLY A 131 -10.73 12.25 -12.88
C GLY A 131 -10.69 10.86 -12.20
N GLU A 132 -11.27 10.67 -11.01
CA GLU A 132 -11.49 9.36 -10.39
C GLU A 132 -12.77 8.68 -10.92
N GLU A 133 -13.86 9.43 -11.10
CA GLU A 133 -15.18 8.85 -11.41
C GLU A 133 -15.30 8.40 -12.87
N GLU A 134 -14.71 9.13 -13.81
CA GLU A 134 -14.79 8.78 -15.24
C GLU A 134 -14.00 7.51 -15.58
N GLY A 135 -12.93 7.20 -14.82
CA GLY A 135 -12.19 5.95 -14.96
C GLY A 135 -12.92 4.73 -14.38
N GLU A 136 -13.81 4.95 -13.41
CA GLU A 136 -14.56 3.88 -12.74
C GLU A 136 -15.93 3.60 -13.40
N GLN A 137 -16.49 4.59 -14.12
CA GLN A 137 -17.78 4.46 -14.79
C GLN A 137 -17.73 3.70 -16.13
N ILE A 138 -16.53 3.51 -16.71
CA ILE A 138 -16.32 2.68 -17.91
C ILE A 138 -16.46 1.17 -17.60
N CYS A 139 -16.46 0.77 -16.33
CA CYS A 139 -16.63 -0.63 -15.89
C CYS A 139 -17.93 -0.90 -15.11
N ARG A 140 -19.04 -0.20 -15.40
CA ARG A 140 -20.36 -0.66 -14.92
C ARG A 140 -21.04 -1.53 -15.97
N PRO A 141 -21.27 -2.84 -15.72
CA PRO A 141 -22.06 -3.65 -16.64
C PRO A 141 -23.47 -3.07 -16.72
N GLY A 142 -23.89 -2.79 -17.95
CA GLY A 142 -25.21 -2.28 -18.26
C GLY A 142 -26.29 -3.15 -17.63
N ARG A 143 -27.09 -2.52 -16.76
CA ARG A 143 -28.31 -3.09 -16.21
C ARG A 143 -29.35 -3.15 -17.33
N LEU A 144 -29.31 -4.20 -18.16
CA LEU A 144 -30.45 -4.71 -18.94
C LEU A 144 -31.14 -5.75 -18.03
N GLY A 145 -32.42 -5.65 -17.70
CA GLY A 145 -33.52 -5.21 -18.54
C GLY A 145 -34.45 -6.40 -18.72
N GLN A 146 -35.38 -6.53 -17.77
CA GLN A 146 -36.72 -7.13 -17.87
C GLN A 146 -36.90 -8.44 -18.67
N THR A 147 -37.32 -9.46 -17.92
CA THR A 147 -37.95 -10.69 -18.39
C THR A 147 -39.20 -10.41 -19.23
N HIS A 148 -39.26 -10.97 -20.44
CA HIS A 148 -40.52 -11.29 -21.11
C HIS A 148 -40.48 -12.76 -21.54
N PRO A 149 -41.55 -13.55 -21.31
CA PRO A 149 -41.63 -14.93 -21.73
C PRO A 149 -42.13 -14.99 -23.17
N ASP A 150 -41.43 -15.75 -24.02
CA ASP A 150 -42.02 -16.73 -24.95
C ASP A 150 -40.94 -17.18 -25.95
N GLY A 151 -40.91 -18.49 -26.19
CA GLY A 151 -39.81 -19.18 -26.85
C GLY A 151 -39.85 -19.16 -28.38
N HIS A 152 -38.67 -19.17 -28.97
CA HIS A 152 -38.20 -20.16 -29.95
C HIS A 152 -36.75 -19.80 -30.36
N PRO A 153 -35.86 -20.78 -30.63
CA PRO A 153 -34.51 -20.49 -31.09
C PRO A 153 -34.48 -20.39 -32.63
N GLU A 154 -34.26 -19.19 -33.15
CA GLU A 154 -33.85 -19.02 -34.55
C GLU A 154 -32.32 -19.11 -34.66
N SER A 155 -31.87 -20.02 -35.52
CA SER A 155 -30.48 -20.13 -35.96
C SER A 155 -30.10 -18.91 -36.78
N CYS A 156 -29.07 -18.17 -36.37
CA CYS A 156 -28.50 -17.10 -37.19
C CYS A 156 -27.12 -17.51 -37.71
N GLY A 157 -26.93 -17.25 -39.01
CA GLY A 157 -25.88 -17.76 -39.86
C GLY A 157 -24.47 -17.34 -39.46
N GLN A 158 -23.53 -18.21 -39.85
CA GLN A 158 -22.11 -17.95 -39.93
C GLN A 158 -21.83 -16.71 -40.79
N THR A 159 -21.31 -15.64 -40.19
CA THR A 159 -20.58 -14.61 -40.92
C THR A 159 -19.08 -14.82 -40.76
N LYS A 160 -18.46 -14.93 -41.93
CA LYS A 160 -17.04 -15.08 -42.19
C LYS A 160 -16.33 -13.79 -41.78
N TRP A 161 -15.60 -13.82 -40.66
CA TRP A 161 -14.69 -12.75 -40.28
C TRP A 161 -13.39 -12.89 -41.07
N SER A 162 -13.15 -11.93 -41.95
CA SER A 162 -11.88 -11.71 -42.63
C SER A 162 -10.81 -11.27 -41.63
N GLU A 163 -9.63 -11.86 -41.74
CA GLU A 163 -8.39 -11.50 -41.05
C GLU A 163 -8.05 -10.01 -41.24
N GLY A 164 -8.49 -9.19 -40.29
CA GLY A 164 -7.98 -7.85 -40.06
C GLY A 164 -6.77 -7.94 -39.14
N ARG A 165 -5.58 -7.74 -39.71
CA ARG A 165 -4.30 -7.64 -39.01
C ARG A 165 -4.34 -6.40 -38.10
N LEU A 166 -4.74 -6.56 -36.84
CA LEU A 166 -4.55 -5.54 -35.81
C LEU A 166 -3.06 -5.45 -35.50
N GLN A 167 -2.44 -4.37 -35.96
CA GLN A 167 -1.19 -3.89 -35.40
C GLN A 167 -1.52 -3.42 -33.98
N ASP A 168 -1.08 -4.24 -33.02
CA ASP A 168 -0.93 -3.89 -31.62
C ASP A 168 0.11 -2.76 -31.54
N ASP A 169 -0.36 -1.51 -31.47
CA ASP A 169 0.47 -0.36 -31.21
C ASP A 169 0.85 -0.40 -29.74
N GLY A 170 1.98 -1.04 -29.44
CA GLY A 170 2.57 -1.22 -28.10
C GLY A 170 2.76 0.09 -27.35
N ARG A 171 1.65 0.68 -26.91
CA ARG A 171 1.57 1.85 -26.05
C ARG A 171 1.80 1.31 -24.64
N PRO A 172 2.89 1.68 -23.97
CA PRO A 172 3.19 1.16 -22.64
C PRO A 172 2.02 1.51 -21.71
N ASP A 173 1.48 0.50 -21.03
CA ASP A 173 0.44 0.65 -20.01
C ASP A 173 0.80 1.85 -19.12
N GLU A 174 -0.07 2.86 -19.13
CA GLU A 174 0.06 4.04 -18.32
C GLU A 174 -0.04 3.60 -16.85
N VAL A 175 1.13 3.38 -16.26
CA VAL A 175 1.32 2.83 -14.92
C VAL A 175 0.46 3.60 -13.92
N SER A 176 -0.14 2.88 -12.97
CA SER A 176 -1.10 3.33 -11.95
C SER A 176 -0.63 4.43 -10.98
N PHE A 177 0.37 5.22 -11.35
CA PHE A 177 0.89 6.40 -10.66
C PHE A 177 -0.22 7.36 -10.22
N GLY A 178 -1.25 7.50 -11.05
CA GLY A 178 -2.37 8.40 -10.79
C GLY A 178 -3.13 8.09 -9.50
N LYS A 179 -3.37 6.82 -9.14
CA LYS A 179 -4.19 6.48 -7.96
C LYS A 179 -3.45 6.70 -6.64
N GLU A 180 -2.17 6.32 -6.58
CA GLU A 180 -1.39 6.35 -5.34
C GLU A 180 -0.93 7.77 -4.97
N SER A 181 -0.52 8.57 -5.97
CA SER A 181 -0.22 9.99 -5.78
C SER A 181 -1.46 10.79 -5.36
N LYS A 182 -2.62 10.57 -5.99
CA LYS A 182 -3.89 11.20 -5.61
C LYS A 182 -4.31 10.88 -4.17
N PHE A 183 -4.21 9.62 -3.73
CA PHE A 183 -4.51 9.22 -2.34
C PHE A 183 -3.64 9.96 -1.32
N LEU A 184 -2.35 10.14 -1.62
CA LEU A 184 -1.42 10.84 -0.74
C LEU A 184 -1.63 12.35 -0.74
N PHE A 185 -2.01 12.94 -1.88
CA PHE A 185 -2.47 14.33 -1.92
C PHE A 185 -3.74 14.53 -1.10
N ALA A 186 -4.72 13.63 -1.20
CA ALA A 186 -5.95 13.69 -0.42
C ALA A 186 -5.68 13.55 1.09
N LYS A 187 -4.86 12.59 1.49
CA LYS A 187 -4.46 12.38 2.90
C LYS A 187 -3.61 13.53 3.44
N GLY A 188 -2.69 14.05 2.62
CA GLY A 188 -1.86 15.21 2.93
C GLY A 188 -2.71 16.48 3.12
N ALA A 189 -3.62 16.75 2.19
CA ALA A 189 -4.58 17.86 2.29
C ALA A 189 -5.48 17.73 3.53
N GLN A 190 -5.97 16.52 3.84
CA GLN A 190 -6.78 16.26 5.03
C GLN A 190 -6.00 16.54 6.33
N GLN A 191 -4.76 16.05 6.43
CA GLN A 191 -3.90 16.30 7.59
C GLN A 191 -3.54 17.79 7.74
N LEU A 192 -3.35 18.48 6.62
CA LEU A 192 -3.10 19.91 6.57
C LEU A 192 -4.29 20.72 7.12
N ILE A 193 -5.51 20.42 6.64
CA ILE A 193 -6.76 21.03 7.13
C ILE A 193 -6.94 20.79 8.64
N GLN A 194 -6.66 19.58 9.10
CA GLN A 194 -6.75 19.23 10.53
C GLN A 194 -5.74 20.01 11.38
N ARG A 195 -4.48 20.12 10.95
CA ARG A 195 -3.44 20.82 11.72
C ARG A 195 -3.62 22.33 11.78
N ILE A 196 -4.14 22.94 10.70
CA ILE A 196 -4.39 24.39 10.66
C ILE A 196 -5.62 24.79 11.47
N SER A 197 -6.68 23.96 11.48
CA SER A 197 -7.97 24.34 12.08
C SER A 197 -8.01 24.29 13.61
N VAL A 198 -7.07 23.61 14.28
CA VAL A 198 -7.26 23.21 15.70
C VAL A 198 -6.59 24.14 16.72
N THR A 199 -5.46 24.81 16.41
CA THR A 199 -4.62 25.35 17.51
C THR A 199 -4.25 26.84 17.42
N GLY A 200 -4.20 27.45 16.22
CA GLY A 200 -3.72 28.84 16.07
C GLY A 200 -4.81 29.91 15.90
N LEU A 201 -5.79 29.64 15.03
CA LEU A 201 -6.74 30.67 14.59
C LEU A 201 -7.86 30.94 15.59
N LYS A 202 -8.31 29.88 16.30
CA LYS A 202 -9.46 29.91 17.22
C LYS A 202 -9.22 30.79 18.46
N THR A 203 -7.97 31.01 18.82
CA THR A 203 -7.54 31.80 19.99
C THR A 203 -7.30 33.26 19.64
N VAL A 204 -6.79 33.55 18.44
CA VAL A 204 -6.54 34.92 17.96
C VAL A 204 -7.84 35.60 17.49
N LEU A 205 -8.79 34.85 16.91
CA LEU A 205 -10.07 35.38 16.44
C LEU A 205 -11.19 35.44 17.49
N LYS A 206 -10.94 35.09 18.76
CA LYS A 206 -11.96 35.21 19.83
C LYS A 206 -12.36 36.66 20.15
N GLY A 207 -11.68 37.66 19.59
CA GLY A 207 -12.02 39.08 19.72
C GLY A 207 -13.08 39.61 18.74
N GLY A 208 -13.41 38.88 17.67
CA GLY A 208 -14.43 39.25 16.68
C GLY A 208 -15.04 38.00 16.08
N GLY A 209 -16.35 37.80 16.26
CA GLY A 209 -17.03 36.52 16.10
C GLY A 209 -17.01 35.91 14.70
N MET A 210 -15.91 35.26 14.31
CA MET A 210 -15.81 34.45 13.10
C MET A 210 -15.44 33.00 13.42
N LEU A 211 -16.38 32.10 13.16
CA LEU A 211 -16.20 30.65 13.29
C LEU A 211 -16.84 29.99 12.06
N VAL A 212 -16.15 29.99 10.93
CA VAL A 212 -16.58 29.22 9.75
C VAL A 212 -15.38 28.58 9.04
N GLY A 213 -15.29 27.25 9.14
CA GLY A 213 -14.86 26.32 8.08
C GLY A 213 -13.43 26.35 7.51
N GLY A 214 -12.51 25.57 8.10
CA GLY A 214 -11.32 25.05 7.41
C GLY A 214 -10.28 26.07 6.90
N ALA A 215 -9.23 25.59 6.22
CA ALA A 215 -8.14 26.44 5.69
C ALA A 215 -8.63 27.49 4.66
N ILE A 216 -9.76 27.22 4.00
CA ILE A 216 -10.46 28.16 3.08
C ILE A 216 -11.10 29.32 3.86
N GLY A 217 -11.52 29.12 5.12
CA GLY A 217 -12.04 30.18 5.98
C GLY A 217 -11.04 31.31 6.28
N MET A 218 -9.73 31.07 6.13
CA MET A 218 -8.72 32.13 6.27
C MET A 218 -8.79 33.18 5.15
N ALA A 219 -9.37 32.83 4.00
CA ALA A 219 -9.57 33.78 2.91
C ALA A 219 -10.59 34.86 3.24
N PHE A 220 -11.55 34.55 4.10
CA PHE A 220 -12.69 35.41 4.41
C PHE A 220 -12.54 36.21 5.71
N ALA A 221 -11.54 35.89 6.55
CA ALA A 221 -11.40 36.49 7.88
C ALA A 221 -10.73 37.87 7.92
N LEU A 222 -10.09 38.32 6.84
CA LEU A 222 -9.35 39.57 6.86
C LEU A 222 -10.27 40.79 6.69
N ASN A 223 -11.31 40.71 5.85
CA ASN A 223 -12.33 41.77 5.75
C ASN A 223 -13.03 42.04 7.10
N ASP A 224 -13.44 40.98 7.80
CA ASP A 224 -14.06 41.12 9.12
C ASP A 224 -13.07 41.69 10.16
N ALA A 225 -11.79 41.33 10.08
CA ALA A 225 -10.75 41.91 10.92
C ALA A 225 -10.54 43.42 10.62
N ILE A 226 -10.60 43.83 9.35
CA ILE A 226 -10.53 45.23 8.93
C ILE A 226 -11.67 46.05 9.53
N ASP A 227 -12.89 45.52 9.55
CA ASP A 227 -14.04 46.19 10.17
C ASP A 227 -13.85 46.31 11.70
N SER A 228 -13.33 45.27 12.34
CA SER A 228 -13.01 45.29 13.78
C SER A 228 -11.94 46.35 14.12
N TRP A 229 -10.84 46.42 13.36
CA TRP A 229 -9.81 47.45 13.56
C TRP A 229 -10.37 48.86 13.29
N THR A 230 -11.21 48.99 12.27
CA THR A 230 -11.91 50.24 11.96
C THR A 230 -12.75 50.71 13.14
N ASP A 231 -13.48 49.80 13.79
CA ASP A 231 -14.28 50.13 14.97
C ASP A 231 -13.45 50.44 16.21
N LEU A 232 -12.30 49.78 16.41
CA LEU A 232 -11.34 50.15 17.46
C LEU A 232 -10.79 51.57 17.24
N ILE A 233 -10.44 51.91 15.99
CA ILE A 233 -9.95 53.26 15.63
C ILE A 233 -11.05 54.29 15.89
N LYS A 234 -12.30 54.04 15.47
CA LYS A 234 -13.45 54.93 15.75
C LYS A 234 -13.67 55.17 17.24
N LYS A 235 -13.38 54.18 18.08
CA LYS A 235 -13.46 54.27 19.56
C LYS A 235 -12.20 54.85 20.20
N ASN A 236 -11.27 55.39 19.41
CA ASN A 236 -9.99 55.97 19.84
C ASN A 236 -9.01 54.97 20.50
N ASN A 237 -9.18 53.67 20.23
CA ASN A 237 -8.36 52.56 20.74
C ASN A 237 -7.24 52.20 19.75
N VAL A 238 -6.45 53.21 19.38
CA VAL A 238 -5.44 53.12 18.30
C VAL A 238 -4.29 52.17 18.68
N THR A 239 -3.91 52.11 19.96
CA THR A 239 -2.87 51.18 20.40
C THR A 239 -3.35 49.73 20.36
N GLU A 240 -4.59 49.47 20.77
CA GLU A 240 -5.18 48.13 20.66
C GLU A 240 -5.32 47.70 19.20
N ALA A 241 -5.71 48.60 18.30
CA ALA A 241 -5.78 48.32 16.86
C ALA A 241 -4.39 48.00 16.26
N SER A 242 -3.36 48.79 16.57
CA SER A 242 -1.98 48.53 16.13
C SER A 242 -1.45 47.19 16.64
N GLN A 243 -1.67 46.89 17.93
CA GLN A 243 -1.22 45.64 18.52
C GLN A 243 -1.95 44.44 17.88
N SER A 244 -3.27 44.56 17.67
CA SER A 244 -4.07 43.52 17.01
C SER A 244 -3.61 43.25 15.58
N LEU A 245 -3.23 44.28 14.82
CA LEU A 245 -2.62 44.13 13.48
C LEU A 245 -1.30 43.34 13.53
N ARG A 246 -0.43 43.63 14.50
CA ARG A 246 0.86 42.92 14.68
C ARG A 246 0.67 41.47 15.07
N ASP A 247 -0.21 41.21 16.04
CA ASP A 247 -0.51 39.86 16.52
C ASP A 247 -1.10 39.01 15.39
N THR A 248 -1.99 39.59 14.57
CA THR A 248 -2.56 38.94 13.40
C THR A 248 -1.49 38.66 12.35
N ALA A 249 -0.61 39.61 12.07
CA ALA A 249 0.49 39.43 11.14
C ALA A 249 1.46 38.34 11.60
N GLU A 250 1.79 38.28 12.90
CA GLU A 250 2.64 37.23 13.47
C GLU A 250 1.98 35.85 13.37
N ALA A 251 0.67 35.77 13.65
CA ALA A 251 -0.09 34.53 13.49
C ALA A 251 -0.11 34.05 12.03
N ILE A 252 -0.36 34.95 11.07
CA ILE A 252 -0.31 34.63 9.63
C ILE A 252 1.09 34.13 9.25
N ARG A 253 2.17 34.82 9.68
CA ARG A 253 3.54 34.37 9.39
C ARG A 253 3.82 32.97 9.94
N LYS A 254 3.43 32.68 11.18
CA LYS A 254 3.61 31.35 11.79
C LYS A 254 2.85 30.27 11.01
N ILE A 255 1.62 30.56 10.58
CA ILE A 255 0.82 29.62 9.77
C ILE A 255 1.45 29.41 8.39
N CYS A 256 1.83 30.49 7.69
CA CYS A 256 2.50 30.43 6.39
C CYS A 256 3.81 29.63 6.46
N GLN A 257 4.61 29.84 7.51
CA GLN A 257 5.84 29.09 7.71
C GLN A 257 5.56 27.60 7.92
N ALA A 258 4.65 27.25 8.83
CA ALA A 258 4.28 25.86 9.09
C ALA A 258 3.72 25.18 7.83
N LEU A 259 2.89 25.87 7.07
CA LEU A 259 2.38 25.40 5.78
C LEU A 259 3.50 25.12 4.78
N LYS A 260 4.43 26.06 4.64
CA LYS A 260 5.56 25.94 3.71
C LYS A 260 6.44 24.74 4.05
N ASP A 261 6.75 24.56 5.33
CA ASP A 261 7.55 23.42 5.81
C ASP A 261 6.83 22.09 5.50
N GLN A 262 5.52 22.00 5.74
CA GLN A 262 4.74 20.79 5.43
C GLN A 262 4.64 20.50 3.92
N PHE A 263 4.49 21.51 3.07
CA PHE A 263 4.48 21.31 1.62
C PHE A 263 5.83 20.86 1.08
N GLU A 264 6.93 21.37 1.64
CA GLU A 264 8.27 20.93 1.24
C GLU A 264 8.52 19.47 1.65
N GLU A 265 8.08 19.05 2.84
CA GLU A 265 8.11 17.64 3.27
C GLU A 265 7.30 16.74 2.31
N MET A 266 6.09 17.15 1.93
CA MET A 266 5.25 16.40 0.99
C MET A 266 5.88 16.31 -0.40
N LYS A 267 6.48 17.40 -0.88
CA LYS A 267 7.18 17.43 -2.16
C LYS A 267 8.34 16.43 -2.18
N GLN A 268 9.17 16.41 -1.14
CA GLN A 268 10.27 15.43 -1.01
C GLN A 268 9.76 13.99 -0.98
N MET A 269 8.64 13.74 -0.29
CA MET A 269 8.01 12.41 -0.27
C MET A 269 7.51 12.00 -1.67
N LEU A 270 6.89 12.91 -2.42
CA LEU A 270 6.41 12.67 -3.78
C LEU A 270 7.55 12.40 -4.76
N GLU A 271 8.64 13.18 -4.69
CA GLU A 271 9.84 12.96 -5.48
C GLU A 271 10.45 11.59 -5.21
N LYS A 272 10.59 11.21 -3.92
CA LYS A 272 11.09 9.90 -3.52
C LYS A 272 10.22 8.75 -4.04
N MET A 273 8.90 8.87 -3.99
CA MET A 273 8.00 7.84 -4.53
C MET A 273 8.09 7.73 -6.05
N ALA A 274 8.22 8.86 -6.75
CA ALA A 274 8.41 8.86 -8.19
C ALA A 274 9.73 8.15 -8.58
N GLU A 275 10.81 8.39 -7.84
CA GLU A 275 12.08 7.68 -8.00
C GLU A 275 11.94 6.17 -7.74
N GLU A 276 11.28 5.78 -6.64
CA GLU A 276 11.02 4.38 -6.29
C GLU A 276 10.18 3.67 -7.35
N GLN A 277 9.16 4.34 -7.91
CA GLN A 277 8.32 3.79 -8.98
C GLN A 277 9.07 3.71 -10.31
N ALA A 278 9.93 4.66 -10.64
CA ALA A 278 10.78 4.60 -11.84
C ALA A 278 11.79 3.44 -11.73
N GLU A 279 12.43 3.25 -10.57
CA GLU A 279 13.30 2.11 -10.29
C GLU A 279 12.51 0.79 -10.39
N ARG A 280 11.30 0.73 -9.82
CA ARG A 280 10.42 -0.44 -9.91
C ARG A 280 10.03 -0.75 -11.35
N ALA A 281 9.68 0.25 -12.17
CA ALA A 281 9.35 0.06 -13.58
C ALA A 281 10.55 -0.47 -14.38
N LYS A 282 11.75 0.06 -14.14
CA LYS A 282 13.00 -0.43 -14.73
C LYS A 282 13.23 -1.90 -14.38
N VAL A 283 13.13 -2.27 -13.11
CA VAL A 283 13.35 -3.65 -12.65
C VAL A 283 12.27 -4.60 -13.17
N LYS A 284 11.02 -4.16 -13.28
CA LYS A 284 9.95 -4.93 -13.93
C LYS A 284 10.33 -5.30 -15.36
N ASN A 285 10.79 -4.32 -16.14
CA ASN A 285 11.22 -4.55 -17.52
C ASN A 285 12.40 -5.54 -17.59
N ILE A 286 13.34 -5.46 -16.65
CA ILE A 286 14.44 -6.42 -16.53
C ILE A 286 13.91 -7.83 -16.23
N ILE A 287 12.97 -7.99 -15.30
CA ILE A 287 12.36 -9.28 -14.97
C ILE A 287 11.64 -9.85 -16.19
N GLU A 288 10.90 -9.04 -16.95
CA GLU A 288 10.14 -9.48 -18.12
C GLU A 288 11.03 -9.87 -19.30
N ASN A 289 12.21 -9.25 -19.44
CA ASN A 289 13.16 -9.54 -20.50
C ASN A 289 13.84 -10.91 -20.31
N PRO A 290 13.66 -11.90 -21.22
CA PRO A 290 14.38 -13.17 -21.13
C PRO A 290 15.88 -13.06 -21.51
N ASN A 291 16.26 -12.03 -22.28
CA ASN A 291 17.60 -11.79 -22.80
C ASN A 291 18.26 -10.62 -22.03
N ARG A 292 18.39 -10.77 -20.72
CA ARG A 292 18.98 -9.75 -19.83
C ARG A 292 20.45 -9.56 -20.17
N SER A 293 20.91 -8.31 -20.17
CA SER A 293 22.35 -8.02 -20.22
C SER A 293 23.00 -8.28 -18.85
N SER A 294 24.32 -8.42 -18.80
CA SER A 294 25.03 -8.53 -17.50
C SER A 294 24.79 -7.31 -16.59
N ALA A 295 24.56 -6.13 -17.17
CA ALA A 295 24.23 -4.92 -16.41
C ALA A 295 22.82 -5.01 -15.80
N ASP A 296 21.86 -5.57 -16.54
CA ASP A 296 20.49 -5.81 -16.05
C ASP A 296 20.49 -6.85 -14.91
N GLU A 297 21.31 -7.90 -15.04
CA GLU A 297 21.48 -8.91 -13.99
C GLU A 297 22.02 -8.30 -12.70
N GLU A 298 23.05 -7.46 -12.80
CA GLU A 298 23.63 -6.76 -11.64
C GLU A 298 22.63 -5.77 -11.02
N GLU A 299 21.90 -5.03 -11.85
CA GLU A 299 20.85 -4.11 -11.41
C GLU A 299 19.76 -4.84 -10.62
N LEU A 300 19.30 -5.99 -11.12
CA LEU A 300 18.27 -6.80 -10.47
C LEU A 300 18.75 -7.34 -9.11
N ILE A 301 19.99 -7.82 -9.03
CA ILE A 301 20.60 -8.27 -7.77
C ILE A 301 20.70 -7.11 -6.79
N ARG A 302 21.15 -5.93 -7.24
CA ARG A 302 21.26 -4.73 -6.41
C ARG A 302 19.91 -4.30 -5.86
N TYR A 303 18.87 -4.29 -6.71
CA TYR A 303 17.51 -4.02 -6.28
C TYR A 303 17.00 -5.05 -5.27
N ALA A 304 17.26 -6.33 -5.52
CA ALA A 304 16.89 -7.41 -4.62
C ALA A 304 17.55 -7.26 -3.23
N MET A 305 18.84 -6.91 -3.19
CA MET A 305 19.55 -6.64 -1.93
C MET A 305 19.01 -5.42 -1.20
N LYS A 306 18.68 -4.33 -1.94
CA LYS A 306 18.13 -3.08 -1.39
C LYS A 306 16.75 -3.27 -0.78
N THR A 307 15.89 -4.06 -1.42
CA THR A 307 14.50 -4.29 -1.00
C THR A 307 14.35 -5.41 0.05
N CYS A 308 15.40 -6.21 0.26
CA CYS A 308 15.37 -7.33 1.19
C CYS A 308 15.62 -6.91 2.65
N ASN A 309 14.56 -6.97 3.46
CA ASN A 309 14.65 -6.73 4.91
C ASN A 309 15.12 -7.95 5.72
N ILE A 310 15.24 -9.14 5.10
CA ILE A 310 15.70 -10.37 5.77
C ILE A 310 17.23 -10.48 5.60
N GLU A 311 17.96 -10.42 6.72
CA GLU A 311 19.43 -10.41 6.72
C GLU A 311 20.03 -11.70 6.11
N GLU A 312 19.42 -12.85 6.38
CA GLU A 312 19.86 -14.15 5.86
C GLU A 312 19.72 -14.24 4.33
N VAL A 313 18.66 -13.64 3.78
CA VAL A 313 18.44 -13.56 2.33
C VAL A 313 19.44 -12.58 1.71
N ARG A 314 19.66 -11.41 2.33
CA ARG A 314 20.63 -10.42 1.84
C ARG A 314 22.05 -10.97 1.82
N ARG A 315 22.44 -11.70 2.88
CA ARG A 315 23.71 -12.43 2.95
C ARG A 315 23.82 -13.47 1.84
N TRP A 316 22.79 -14.28 1.65
CA TRP A 316 22.76 -15.28 0.58
C TRP A 316 22.90 -14.64 -0.81
N LEU A 317 22.19 -13.54 -1.08
CA LEU A 317 22.30 -12.79 -2.34
C LEU A 317 23.71 -12.24 -2.56
N GLY A 318 24.36 -11.70 -1.52
CA GLY A 318 25.75 -11.24 -1.60
C GLY A 318 26.73 -12.36 -1.93
N GLU A 319 26.64 -13.48 -1.19
CA GLU A 319 27.49 -14.67 -1.38
C GLU A 319 27.26 -15.36 -2.73
N ASN A 320 26.05 -15.25 -3.29
CA ASN A 320 25.64 -15.91 -4.53
C ASN A 320 25.45 -14.92 -5.69
N SER A 321 25.95 -13.69 -5.58
CA SER A 321 25.80 -12.64 -6.61
C SER A 321 26.42 -13.03 -7.95
N GLY A 322 27.52 -13.81 -7.95
CA GLY A 322 28.13 -14.38 -9.16
C GLY A 322 27.48 -15.70 -9.63
N SER A 323 26.50 -16.24 -8.90
CA SER A 323 25.84 -17.49 -9.23
C SER A 323 24.62 -17.27 -10.11
N GLN A 324 24.46 -18.10 -11.13
CA GLN A 324 23.26 -18.10 -11.98
C GLN A 324 21.99 -18.56 -11.23
N THR A 325 22.10 -19.05 -10.00
CA THR A 325 20.98 -19.62 -9.24
C THR A 325 19.85 -18.60 -9.01
N PHE A 326 20.19 -17.37 -8.59
CA PHE A 326 19.20 -16.31 -8.38
C PHE A 326 18.46 -15.96 -9.67
N LEU A 327 19.20 -15.74 -10.76
CA LEU A 327 18.64 -15.38 -12.06
C LEU A 327 17.74 -16.50 -12.63
N ARG A 328 18.12 -17.76 -12.44
CA ARG A 328 17.30 -18.91 -12.84
C ARG A 328 16.02 -19.04 -12.02
N LEU A 329 16.02 -18.66 -10.74
CA LEU A 329 14.80 -18.57 -9.94
C LEU A 329 13.88 -17.47 -10.45
N VAL A 330 14.41 -16.28 -10.75
CA VAL A 330 13.63 -15.18 -11.35
C VAL A 330 13.00 -15.65 -12.66
N GLU A 331 13.76 -16.35 -13.50
CA GLU A 331 13.30 -16.89 -14.77
C GLU A 331 12.19 -17.93 -14.60
N LEU A 332 12.33 -18.85 -13.64
CA LEU A 332 11.30 -19.84 -13.29
C LEU A 332 9.97 -19.16 -12.94
N PHE A 333 10.00 -18.12 -12.11
CA PHE A 333 8.78 -17.42 -11.68
C PHE A 333 8.23 -16.46 -12.74
N ARG A 334 9.07 -15.92 -13.62
CA ARG A 334 8.61 -15.21 -14.83
C ARG A 334 7.81 -16.13 -15.74
N LEU A 335 8.30 -17.35 -15.99
CA LEU A 335 7.57 -18.35 -16.78
C LEU A 335 6.25 -18.77 -16.11
N MET A 336 6.24 -18.87 -14.79
CA MET A 336 5.03 -19.11 -14.01
C MET A 336 4.01 -17.98 -14.17
N LYS A 337 4.42 -16.71 -14.14
CA LYS A 337 3.53 -15.55 -14.40
C LYS A 337 2.79 -15.71 -15.73
N ASN A 338 3.48 -16.10 -16.79
CA ASN A 338 2.84 -16.28 -18.09
C ASN A 338 1.76 -17.37 -18.06
N LYS A 339 1.90 -18.41 -17.22
CA LYS A 339 0.85 -19.41 -17.01
C LYS A 339 -0.33 -18.84 -16.23
N ILE A 340 -0.05 -18.04 -15.19
CA ILE A 340 -1.07 -17.34 -14.39
C ILE A 340 -1.93 -16.46 -15.31
N THR A 341 -1.30 -15.57 -16.09
CA THR A 341 -1.99 -14.62 -16.97
C THR A 341 -2.80 -15.33 -18.06
N LYS A 342 -2.24 -16.34 -18.72
CA LYS A 342 -2.97 -17.13 -19.74
C LYS A 342 -4.20 -17.82 -19.17
N SER A 343 -4.14 -18.30 -17.93
CA SER A 343 -5.29 -18.93 -17.28
C SER A 343 -6.41 -17.95 -16.92
N GLN A 344 -6.13 -16.64 -16.98
CA GLN A 344 -7.04 -15.56 -16.59
C GLN A 344 -7.68 -14.84 -17.76
N GLU A 345 -7.05 -14.80 -18.94
CA GLU A 345 -7.71 -14.27 -20.15
C GLU A 345 -9.05 -14.98 -20.44
N GLU A 346 -9.27 -16.16 -19.85
CA GLU A 346 -10.53 -16.90 -19.89
C GLU A 346 -11.59 -16.46 -18.83
N LYS A 347 -11.30 -15.51 -17.94
CA LYS A 347 -12.19 -15.04 -16.86
C LYS A 347 -12.37 -13.52 -16.92
N SER A 348 -13.58 -13.04 -16.66
CA SER A 348 -13.93 -11.61 -16.71
C SER A 348 -13.15 -10.77 -15.70
N ASN A 349 -12.78 -9.57 -16.15
CA ASN A 349 -11.90 -8.57 -15.53
C ASN A 349 -12.51 -7.97 -14.25
N ASP A 350 -11.90 -8.16 -13.06
CA ASP A 350 -11.54 -7.08 -12.11
C ASP A 350 -11.10 -7.55 -10.70
N GLU A 351 -11.17 -8.83 -10.36
CA GLU A 351 -10.85 -9.26 -8.98
C GLU A 351 -9.37 -9.61 -8.77
N ASP A 352 -8.84 -9.27 -7.59
CA ASP A 352 -7.51 -9.66 -7.12
C ASP A 352 -7.35 -11.18 -7.29
N ILE A 353 -6.25 -11.58 -7.94
CA ILE A 353 -6.07 -12.98 -8.30
C ILE A 353 -5.36 -13.70 -7.15
N GLU A 354 -6.14 -14.49 -6.42
CA GLU A 354 -5.62 -15.53 -5.54
C GLU A 354 -5.31 -16.80 -6.35
N VAL A 355 -4.05 -17.27 -6.28
CA VAL A 355 -3.62 -18.52 -6.93
C VAL A 355 -2.96 -19.48 -5.96
N ASP A 356 -3.20 -20.78 -6.18
CA ASP A 356 -2.43 -21.83 -5.50
C ASP A 356 -1.19 -22.16 -6.34
N ILE A 357 0.00 -21.89 -5.81
CA ILE A 357 1.27 -22.27 -6.46
C ILE A 357 1.77 -23.57 -5.82
N ILE A 358 1.78 -24.67 -6.58
CA ILE A 358 2.24 -25.97 -6.10
C ILE A 358 3.67 -26.21 -6.55
N PHE A 359 4.59 -26.09 -5.60
CA PHE A 359 6.01 -26.25 -5.83
C PHE A 359 6.43 -27.71 -5.63
N VAL A 360 6.76 -28.41 -6.72
CA VAL A 360 7.16 -29.82 -6.71
C VAL A 360 8.67 -29.93 -6.75
N ALA A 361 9.28 -30.40 -5.66
CA ALA A 361 10.73 -30.42 -5.51
C ALA A 361 11.20 -31.64 -4.70
N HIS A 362 12.49 -31.92 -4.77
CA HIS A 362 13.14 -32.68 -3.70
C HIS A 362 13.39 -31.75 -2.52
N GLY A 363 13.36 -32.29 -1.31
CA GLY A 363 13.61 -31.50 -0.11
C GLY A 363 14.27 -32.28 1.02
N SER A 364 14.66 -31.53 2.04
CA SER A 364 15.21 -32.03 3.29
C SER A 364 15.16 -30.93 4.35
N ILE A 365 15.33 -31.30 5.61
CA ILE A 365 15.53 -30.36 6.73
C ILE A 365 16.98 -30.41 7.22
N ARG A 366 17.46 -29.30 7.80
CA ARG A 366 18.81 -29.13 8.36
C ARG A 366 18.81 -28.62 9.80
N ASP A 367 19.95 -28.73 10.48
CA ASP A 367 20.16 -28.51 11.93
C ASP A 367 19.73 -27.12 12.51
N SER A 368 19.31 -26.15 11.69
CA SER A 368 18.95 -24.80 12.12
C SER A 368 17.44 -24.61 12.15
N MET A 369 16.88 -24.17 13.28
CA MET A 369 15.52 -23.63 13.32
C MET A 369 15.52 -22.20 12.76
N ILE A 370 14.47 -21.86 12.03
CA ILE A 370 14.20 -20.51 11.52
C ILE A 370 12.77 -20.11 11.89
N PRO A 371 12.48 -18.81 12.03
CA PRO A 371 11.11 -18.33 12.10
C PRO A 371 10.32 -18.75 10.84
N ALA A 372 9.09 -19.25 11.02
CA ALA A 372 8.23 -19.59 9.88
C ALA A 372 7.92 -18.37 9.00
N SER A 373 7.90 -17.16 9.59
CA SER A 373 7.76 -15.89 8.89
C SER A 373 8.83 -15.65 7.83
N CYS A 374 9.99 -16.32 7.88
CA CYS A 374 10.98 -16.26 6.79
C CYS A 374 10.43 -16.84 5.48
N LEU A 375 9.44 -17.72 5.52
CA LEU A 375 8.75 -18.24 4.34
C LEU A 375 7.60 -17.34 3.87
N LEU A 376 7.25 -16.30 4.63
CA LEU A 376 6.23 -15.28 4.33
C LEU A 376 6.87 -13.89 4.19
N PRO A 377 7.75 -13.70 3.18
CA PRO A 377 8.58 -12.51 3.05
C PRO A 377 7.79 -11.21 2.83
N THR A 378 6.59 -11.30 2.25
CA THR A 378 5.72 -10.17 1.90
C THR A 378 4.25 -10.61 1.95
N SER A 379 3.33 -9.64 1.91
CA SER A 379 1.88 -9.90 1.98
C SER A 379 1.31 -10.65 0.76
N ASN A 380 1.97 -10.62 -0.39
CA ASN A 380 1.50 -11.32 -1.59
C ASN A 380 1.75 -12.84 -1.57
N ILE A 381 2.44 -13.36 -0.55
CA ILE A 381 2.38 -14.78 -0.19
C ILE A 381 1.52 -14.88 1.07
N GLN A 382 0.26 -15.30 0.89
CA GLN A 382 -0.72 -15.34 1.97
C GLN A 382 -0.41 -16.44 2.99
N ASP A 383 0.05 -17.59 2.51
CA ASP A 383 0.53 -18.69 3.33
C ASP A 383 1.49 -19.60 2.54
N VAL A 384 2.26 -20.39 3.27
CA VAL A 384 3.04 -21.51 2.74
C VAL A 384 2.57 -22.77 3.45
N LEU A 385 2.04 -23.72 2.68
CA LEU A 385 1.46 -24.96 3.16
C LEU A 385 2.41 -26.14 2.97
N LEU A 386 2.74 -26.81 4.07
CA LEU A 386 3.58 -28.01 4.11
C LEU A 386 2.69 -29.26 4.24
N TYR A 387 2.92 -30.26 3.40
CA TYR A 387 2.18 -31.52 3.44
C TYR A 387 2.95 -32.65 4.13
N SER A 388 4.28 -32.57 4.10
CA SER A 388 5.16 -33.50 4.80
C SER A 388 5.51 -32.94 6.17
N PRO A 389 5.16 -33.62 7.27
CA PRO A 389 5.79 -33.36 8.56
C PRO A 389 7.32 -33.53 8.47
N TRP A 390 8.01 -33.04 9.49
CA TRP A 390 9.45 -33.18 9.61
C TRP A 390 9.87 -34.66 9.47
N ASN A 391 10.96 -34.91 8.76
CA ASN A 391 11.52 -36.25 8.54
C ASN A 391 10.63 -37.22 7.71
N CYS A 392 9.73 -36.69 6.90
CA CYS A 392 8.81 -37.51 6.09
C CYS A 392 9.14 -37.49 4.59
N VAL A 393 8.70 -38.53 3.89
CA VAL A 393 8.87 -38.72 2.44
C VAL A 393 7.49 -38.75 1.79
N ILE A 394 7.35 -38.06 0.65
CA ILE A 394 6.16 -38.16 -0.20
C ILE A 394 6.54 -38.81 -1.53
N ASN A 395 5.56 -39.45 -2.16
CA ASN A 395 5.72 -40.05 -3.48
C ASN A 395 4.98 -39.22 -4.55
N ALA A 396 5.11 -39.65 -5.81
CA ALA A 396 4.45 -39.00 -6.94
C ALA A 396 2.93 -38.90 -6.81
N ARG A 397 2.27 -39.91 -6.19
CA ARG A 397 0.81 -39.90 -5.95
C ARG A 397 0.40 -38.80 -4.98
N ALA A 398 1.16 -38.63 -3.91
CA ALA A 398 0.95 -37.53 -2.97
C ALA A 398 1.15 -36.18 -3.64
N ALA A 399 2.25 -35.98 -4.37
CA ALA A 399 2.49 -34.74 -5.11
C ALA A 399 1.35 -34.43 -6.11
N TYR A 400 0.86 -35.44 -6.84
CA TYR A 400 -0.30 -35.29 -7.73
C TYR A 400 -1.59 -34.92 -6.98
N GLY A 401 -1.87 -35.58 -5.86
CA GLY A 401 -3.02 -35.27 -5.00
C GLY A 401 -2.99 -33.84 -4.46
N ILE A 402 -1.80 -33.37 -4.04
CA ILE A 402 -1.57 -31.99 -3.59
C ILE A 402 -1.82 -31.02 -4.74
N SER A 403 -1.23 -31.27 -5.91
CA SER A 403 -1.37 -30.42 -7.09
C SER A 403 -2.81 -30.26 -7.54
N THR A 404 -3.61 -31.32 -7.47
CA THR A 404 -5.02 -31.33 -7.87
C THR A 404 -5.98 -30.81 -6.78
N GLY A 405 -5.50 -30.60 -5.55
CA GLY A 405 -6.33 -30.27 -4.39
C GLY A 405 -7.16 -31.45 -3.88
N LEU A 406 -6.91 -32.66 -4.39
CA LEU A 406 -7.51 -33.90 -3.88
C LEU A 406 -6.97 -34.29 -2.50
N MET A 407 -5.83 -33.71 -2.12
CA MET A 407 -5.16 -33.90 -0.85
C MET A 407 -4.95 -32.54 -0.19
N GLN A 408 -5.45 -32.42 1.03
CA GLN A 408 -5.27 -31.28 1.93
C GLN A 408 -4.27 -31.63 3.03
N PRO A 409 -3.68 -30.64 3.72
CA PRO A 409 -2.76 -30.90 4.83
C PRO A 409 -3.34 -31.79 5.94
N ASP A 410 -4.67 -31.84 6.08
CA ASP A 410 -5.38 -32.65 7.06
C ASP A 410 -5.68 -34.08 6.63
N ASP A 411 -5.52 -34.41 5.33
CA ASP A 411 -5.70 -35.78 4.81
C ASP A 411 -4.54 -36.74 5.14
N LYS A 412 -3.64 -36.31 6.03
CA LYS A 412 -2.45 -37.06 6.45
C LYS A 412 -2.80 -38.23 7.36
N GLY A 413 -2.09 -39.35 7.17
CA GLY A 413 -2.06 -40.47 8.10
C GLY A 413 -0.63 -40.87 8.45
N PHE A 414 -0.41 -41.26 9.70
CA PHE A 414 0.88 -41.72 10.20
C PHE A 414 0.88 -43.25 10.28
N TYR A 415 1.88 -43.89 9.66
CA TYR A 415 1.99 -45.35 9.61
C TYR A 415 3.40 -45.82 9.94
N CYS A 416 3.50 -46.92 10.70
CA CYS A 416 4.74 -47.63 10.88
C CYS A 416 5.16 -48.35 9.58
N ARG A 417 6.47 -48.50 9.37
CA ARG A 417 6.96 -49.37 8.31
C ARG A 417 6.54 -50.82 8.61
N PRO A 418 6.02 -51.58 7.64
CA PRO A 418 5.58 -52.97 7.86
C PRO A 418 6.65 -53.88 8.50
N LYS A 419 7.93 -53.58 8.26
CA LYS A 419 9.07 -54.29 8.87
C LYS A 419 9.16 -54.17 10.39
N SER A 420 8.39 -53.29 11.04
CA SER A 420 8.36 -53.16 12.50
C SER A 420 7.32 -54.04 13.18
N GLY A 421 6.56 -54.86 12.44
CA GLY A 421 5.52 -55.73 13.04
C GLY A 421 4.38 -54.95 13.70
N CYS A 422 4.19 -53.67 13.34
CA CYS A 422 3.09 -52.87 13.87
C CYS A 422 1.81 -53.21 13.09
N GLU A 423 0.84 -53.84 13.77
CA GLU A 423 -0.36 -54.37 13.12
C GLU A 423 -1.42 -53.30 12.81
N ILE A 424 -1.45 -52.17 13.53
CA ILE A 424 -2.44 -51.10 13.29
C ILE A 424 -1.87 -49.73 13.70
N PRO A 425 -1.98 -48.69 12.84
CA PRO A 425 -1.75 -47.32 13.26
C PRO A 425 -2.83 -46.88 14.27
N ASP A 426 -2.55 -47.02 15.55
CA ASP A 426 -3.34 -46.38 16.61
C ASP A 426 -2.90 -44.93 16.85
N GLU A 427 -3.64 -44.16 17.65
CA GLU A 427 -3.30 -42.77 18.04
C GLU A 427 -1.89 -42.63 18.63
N LYS A 428 -1.28 -43.71 19.12
CA LYS A 428 0.08 -43.69 19.68
C LYS A 428 1.17 -43.59 18.61
N HIS A 429 0.79 -43.69 17.32
CA HIS A 429 1.70 -43.53 16.18
C HIS A 429 1.70 -42.11 15.60
N LYS A 430 0.81 -41.23 16.06
CA LYS A 430 0.85 -39.81 15.72
C LYS A 430 1.99 -39.16 16.50
N PRO A 431 2.85 -38.34 15.86
CA PRO A 431 3.90 -37.65 16.57
C PRO A 431 3.32 -36.79 17.68
N SER A 432 3.66 -37.09 18.93
CA SER A 432 3.06 -36.45 20.10
C SER A 432 3.41 -34.97 20.25
N LYS A 433 4.43 -34.53 19.51
CA LYS A 433 5.01 -33.18 19.57
C LYS A 433 4.92 -32.39 18.27
N LEU A 434 4.12 -32.84 17.30
CA LEU A 434 3.92 -32.04 16.11
C LEU A 434 3.14 -30.78 16.51
N PRO A 435 3.69 -29.56 16.35
CA PRO A 435 2.98 -28.36 16.77
C PRO A 435 1.62 -28.26 16.09
N ASP A 436 0.62 -27.75 16.82
CA ASP A 436 -0.62 -27.30 16.19
C ASP A 436 -0.23 -26.30 15.09
N VAL A 437 -0.87 -26.40 13.92
CA VAL A 437 -0.60 -25.59 12.72
C VAL A 437 0.81 -25.65 12.11
N TRP A 438 1.61 -26.70 12.39
CA TRP A 438 2.95 -26.90 11.75
C TRP A 438 2.93 -26.84 10.22
N ASN A 439 1.79 -27.12 9.60
CA ASN A 439 1.62 -27.15 8.14
C ASN A 439 1.34 -25.79 7.52
N SER A 440 1.07 -24.75 8.32
CA SER A 440 0.80 -23.38 7.85
C SER A 440 1.87 -22.44 8.40
N MET A 441 2.64 -21.81 7.51
CA MET A 441 3.69 -20.89 7.95
C MET A 441 3.13 -19.58 8.51
N LYS A 442 1.85 -19.27 8.21
CA LYS A 442 1.13 -18.15 8.82
C LYS A 442 0.85 -18.38 10.30
N GLY A 443 0.59 -19.62 10.70
CA GLY A 443 0.32 -19.99 12.10
C GLY A 443 1.54 -20.52 12.87
N ALA A 444 2.56 -21.02 12.17
CA ALA A 444 3.72 -21.65 12.81
C ALA A 444 4.69 -20.62 13.43
N GLY A 445 5.35 -21.01 14.52
CA GLY A 445 6.39 -20.21 15.18
C GLY A 445 7.77 -20.47 14.58
N GLN A 446 8.47 -21.46 15.11
CA GLN A 446 9.80 -21.89 14.63
C GLN A 446 9.67 -23.19 13.84
N ILE A 447 10.41 -23.30 12.73
CA ILE A 447 10.43 -24.48 11.87
C ILE A 447 11.89 -24.89 11.56
N PRO A 448 12.15 -26.16 11.23
CA PRO A 448 13.43 -26.56 10.63
C PRO A 448 13.71 -25.79 9.35
N ASN A 449 14.97 -25.47 9.09
CA ASN A 449 15.40 -24.90 7.82
C ASN A 449 15.21 -25.93 6.69
N ILE A 450 14.22 -25.64 5.84
CA ILE A 450 13.87 -26.47 4.70
C ILE A 450 14.82 -26.15 3.55
N MET A 451 15.51 -27.17 3.07
CA MET A 451 16.32 -27.11 1.86
C MET A 451 15.55 -27.77 0.72
N VAL A 452 15.43 -27.09 -0.41
CA VAL A 452 14.89 -27.67 -1.64
C VAL A 452 16.02 -27.91 -2.64
N SER A 453 15.93 -28.97 -3.42
CA SER A 453 16.90 -29.28 -4.48
C SER A 453 16.20 -29.58 -5.79
N THR A 454 16.86 -29.23 -6.88
CA THR A 454 16.31 -29.38 -8.23
C THR A 454 16.00 -30.83 -8.57
N LEU A 455 14.98 -31.03 -9.42
CA LEU A 455 14.66 -32.32 -9.99
C LEU A 455 15.83 -32.84 -10.84
N LYS A 456 16.02 -34.16 -10.88
CA LYS A 456 17.15 -34.76 -11.59
C LYS A 456 16.92 -34.78 -13.10
N HIS A 457 17.88 -34.25 -13.85
CA HIS A 457 17.92 -34.36 -15.31
C HIS A 457 18.90 -35.44 -15.80
N PRO A 458 18.59 -36.15 -16.90
CA PRO A 458 17.35 -36.06 -17.70
C PRO A 458 16.17 -36.86 -17.11
N GLU A 459 16.42 -37.75 -16.16
CA GLU A 459 15.41 -38.64 -15.58
C GLU A 459 15.28 -38.46 -14.07
N ASP A 460 14.10 -38.01 -13.64
CA ASP A 460 13.69 -37.98 -12.25
C ASP A 460 12.51 -38.93 -12.03
N LYS A 461 12.73 -40.04 -11.33
CA LYS A 461 11.69 -41.06 -11.12
C LYS A 461 10.44 -40.51 -10.43
N ALA A 462 10.59 -39.56 -9.51
CA ALA A 462 9.45 -39.00 -8.79
C ALA A 462 8.65 -38.06 -9.71
N TRP A 463 9.33 -37.21 -10.47
CA TRP A 463 8.70 -36.34 -11.46
C TRP A 463 8.05 -37.12 -12.60
N ASN A 464 8.72 -38.14 -13.14
CA ASN A 464 8.15 -39.00 -14.18
C ASN A 464 6.87 -39.69 -13.70
N GLY A 465 6.85 -40.13 -12.44
CA GLY A 465 5.65 -40.65 -11.80
C GLY A 465 4.54 -39.59 -11.72
N PHE A 466 4.88 -38.34 -11.39
CA PHE A 466 3.92 -37.24 -11.36
C PHE A 466 3.33 -36.97 -12.75
N VAL A 467 4.18 -36.83 -13.78
CA VAL A 467 3.76 -36.62 -15.18
C VAL A 467 2.87 -37.76 -15.68
N TYR A 468 3.21 -39.02 -15.36
CA TYR A 468 2.37 -40.16 -15.70
C TYR A 468 0.96 -40.06 -15.07
N LEU A 469 0.88 -39.66 -13.80
CA LEU A 469 -0.40 -39.49 -13.12
C LEU A 469 -1.22 -38.35 -13.71
N THR A 470 -0.58 -37.22 -14.05
CA THR A 470 -1.22 -36.11 -14.74
C THR A 470 -1.78 -36.53 -16.09
N GLY A 471 -1.00 -37.27 -16.90
CA GLY A 471 -1.48 -37.79 -18.19
C GLY A 471 -2.62 -38.81 -18.05
N LYS A 472 -2.63 -39.59 -16.96
CA LYS A 472 -3.65 -40.63 -16.71
C LYS A 472 -4.95 -40.08 -16.13
N TYR A 473 -4.87 -39.13 -15.20
CA TYR A 473 -6.00 -38.67 -14.39
C TYR A 473 -6.42 -37.21 -14.67
N GLY A 474 -5.65 -36.50 -15.50
CA GLY A 474 -5.93 -35.13 -15.91
C GLY A 474 -5.07 -34.09 -15.20
N GLU A 475 -5.06 -32.89 -15.77
CA GLU A 475 -4.36 -31.71 -15.24
C GLU A 475 -4.95 -31.22 -13.91
N PRO A 476 -4.15 -30.53 -13.08
CA PRO A 476 -4.63 -29.79 -11.92
C PRO A 476 -5.82 -28.87 -12.23
N ARG A 477 -6.69 -28.66 -11.24
CA ARG A 477 -7.85 -27.76 -11.37
C ARG A 477 -7.39 -26.33 -11.72
N ARG A 478 -8.26 -25.58 -12.40
CA ARG A 478 -8.05 -24.14 -12.67
C ARG A 478 -7.70 -23.38 -11.38
N GLY A 479 -6.76 -22.44 -11.46
CA GLY A 479 -6.26 -21.68 -10.30
C GLY A 479 -5.13 -22.37 -9.53
N ARG A 480 -4.79 -23.62 -9.86
CA ARG A 480 -3.68 -24.38 -9.25
C ARG A 480 -2.55 -24.53 -10.25
N ILE A 481 -1.39 -23.97 -9.94
CA ILE A 481 -0.26 -23.87 -10.86
C ILE A 481 0.89 -24.71 -10.34
N VAL A 482 1.19 -25.77 -11.07
CA VAL A 482 2.30 -26.67 -10.73
C VAL A 482 3.61 -26.11 -11.30
N VAL A 483 4.56 -25.93 -10.40
CA VAL A 483 5.92 -25.45 -10.68
C VAL A 483 6.89 -26.56 -10.32
N PRO A 484 7.42 -27.33 -11.30
CA PRO A 484 8.55 -28.21 -11.04
C PRO A 484 9.77 -27.39 -10.66
N PHE A 485 10.47 -27.77 -9.59
CA PHE A 485 11.71 -27.10 -9.23
C PHE A 485 12.85 -27.56 -10.13
N ASP A 486 12.96 -26.90 -11.28
CA ASP A 486 13.96 -27.12 -12.29
C ASP A 486 14.57 -25.78 -12.70
N LEU A 487 15.90 -25.70 -12.64
CA LEU A 487 16.66 -24.50 -12.97
C LEU A 487 17.52 -24.72 -14.23
N GLY A 488 16.94 -25.38 -15.23
CA GLY A 488 17.60 -25.60 -16.53
C GLY A 488 18.78 -26.57 -16.42
N GLY A 489 18.62 -27.65 -15.67
CA GLY A 489 19.67 -28.66 -15.48
C GLY A 489 20.69 -28.35 -14.39
N LEU A 490 20.62 -27.18 -13.76
CA LEU A 490 21.47 -26.87 -12.61
C LEU A 490 21.13 -27.79 -11.42
N LYS A 491 22.16 -28.44 -10.86
CA LYS A 491 22.04 -29.26 -9.65
C LYS A 491 22.34 -28.40 -8.43
N VAL A 492 21.31 -27.83 -7.84
CA VAL A 492 21.45 -26.96 -6.66
C VAL A 492 20.60 -27.47 -5.50
N SER A 493 21.03 -27.15 -4.28
CA SER A 493 20.26 -27.31 -3.06
C SER A 493 20.32 -25.99 -2.30
N ILE A 494 19.18 -25.32 -2.17
CA ILE A 494 19.10 -23.98 -1.59
C ILE A 494 18.02 -23.92 -0.50
N PRO A 495 18.12 -22.98 0.45
CA PRO A 495 17.07 -22.81 1.44
C PRO A 495 15.75 -22.38 0.78
N PHE A 496 14.64 -22.94 1.23
CA PHE A 496 13.33 -22.69 0.64
C PHE A 496 12.86 -21.25 0.87
N TYR A 497 13.30 -20.61 1.96
CA TYR A 497 13.02 -19.19 2.19
C TYR A 497 13.64 -18.26 1.14
N ILE A 498 14.73 -18.68 0.49
CA ILE A 498 15.26 -17.95 -0.68
C ILE A 498 14.30 -18.08 -1.86
N VAL A 499 13.77 -19.28 -2.09
CA VAL A 499 12.82 -19.56 -3.18
C VAL A 499 11.53 -18.78 -2.99
N THR A 500 10.94 -18.80 -1.80
CA THR A 500 9.71 -18.03 -1.50
C THR A 500 9.95 -16.54 -1.57
N TRP A 501 11.12 -16.04 -1.14
CA TRP A 501 11.49 -14.63 -1.28
C TRP A 501 11.60 -14.19 -2.75
N VAL A 502 12.32 -14.94 -3.59
CA VAL A 502 12.43 -14.59 -5.03
C VAL A 502 11.07 -14.68 -5.73
N MET A 503 10.25 -15.67 -5.37
CA MET A 503 8.87 -15.78 -5.85
C MET A 503 8.04 -14.57 -5.46
N SER A 504 8.07 -14.18 -4.18
CA SER A 504 7.39 -13.00 -3.65
C SER A 504 7.80 -11.73 -4.39
N LEU A 505 9.11 -11.52 -4.59
CA LEU A 505 9.65 -10.40 -5.36
C LEU A 505 9.01 -10.34 -6.74
N VAL A 506 9.06 -11.44 -7.50
CA VAL A 506 8.50 -11.48 -8.87
C VAL A 506 6.99 -11.24 -8.84
N LEU A 507 6.23 -11.94 -8.01
CA LEU A 507 4.78 -11.79 -7.90
C LEU A 507 4.36 -10.36 -7.51
N SER A 508 5.16 -9.65 -6.71
CA SER A 508 4.86 -8.27 -6.30
C SER A 508 4.86 -7.28 -7.47
N PHE A 509 5.60 -7.55 -8.56
CA PHE A 509 5.56 -6.73 -9.77
C PHE A 509 4.29 -6.92 -10.60
N PHE A 510 3.55 -8.01 -10.33
CA PHE A 510 2.37 -8.41 -11.08
C PHE A 510 1.08 -8.36 -10.26
N ARG A 511 1.14 -7.93 -8.99
CA ARG A 511 -0.01 -7.87 -8.07
C ARG A 511 -0.74 -9.21 -7.95
N ILE A 512 0.01 -10.30 -7.92
CA ILE A 512 -0.55 -11.64 -7.75
C ILE A 512 -0.40 -12.04 -6.29
N GLU A 513 -1.51 -12.42 -5.68
CA GLU A 513 -1.52 -13.03 -4.35
C GLU A 513 -1.52 -14.55 -4.47
N ALA A 514 -0.73 -15.23 -3.65
CA ALA A 514 -0.58 -16.66 -3.75
C ALA A 514 -0.53 -17.39 -2.41
N THR A 515 -1.10 -18.59 -2.41
CA THR A 515 -0.84 -19.62 -1.40
C THR A 515 0.14 -20.63 -1.99
N VAL A 516 1.29 -20.83 -1.34
CA VAL A 516 2.34 -21.71 -1.86
C VAL A 516 2.25 -23.07 -1.18
N HIS A 517 2.02 -24.13 -1.95
CA HIS A 517 2.03 -25.50 -1.46
C HIS A 517 3.37 -26.17 -1.77
N LEU A 518 4.11 -26.59 -0.74
CA LEU A 518 5.34 -27.34 -0.93
C LEU A 518 5.06 -28.86 -1.00
N ALA A 519 5.18 -29.41 -2.20
CA ALA A 519 5.17 -30.85 -2.45
C ALA A 519 6.62 -31.36 -2.52
N ALA A 520 7.23 -31.56 -1.35
CA ALA A 520 8.58 -32.10 -1.22
C ALA A 520 8.71 -33.10 -0.07
N CYS A 521 9.70 -33.99 -0.18
CA CYS A 521 10.18 -34.77 0.96
C CYS A 521 10.87 -33.84 1.95
N LEU A 522 10.74 -34.07 3.25
CA LEU A 522 11.40 -33.28 4.30
C LEU A 522 12.24 -34.18 5.22
N GLY A 523 12.97 -35.12 4.61
CA GLY A 523 13.88 -36.03 5.33
C GLY A 523 14.98 -35.26 6.09
N ASP A 524 15.36 -35.76 7.26
CA ASP A 524 16.42 -35.14 8.07
C ASP A 524 17.82 -35.39 7.47
N LYS A 525 18.55 -34.31 7.16
CA LYS A 525 19.95 -34.32 6.69
C LYS A 525 20.90 -33.57 7.65
N SER A 526 20.51 -33.42 8.90
CA SER A 526 21.28 -32.73 9.94
C SER A 526 22.59 -33.47 10.25
N THR A 527 23.70 -32.74 10.34
CA THR A 527 25.08 -33.30 10.42
C THR A 527 25.73 -33.23 11.80
N LYS A 528 25.34 -32.26 12.65
CA LYS A 528 26.09 -31.93 13.89
C LYS A 528 25.21 -31.92 15.14
N GLN A 529 23.99 -31.42 15.01
CA GLN A 529 22.96 -31.49 16.03
C GLN A 529 21.75 -32.08 15.34
N LYS A 530 21.68 -33.43 15.30
CA LYS A 530 20.39 -34.07 15.03
C LYS A 530 19.40 -33.40 15.97
N PHE A 531 18.35 -32.81 15.41
CA PHE A 531 17.24 -32.30 16.21
C PHE A 531 16.98 -33.32 17.31
N PRO A 532 16.83 -32.87 18.58
CA PRO A 532 16.78 -33.79 19.69
C PRO A 532 15.84 -34.94 19.31
N LYS A 533 16.29 -36.20 19.35
CA LYS A 533 15.47 -37.34 18.88
C LYS A 533 14.08 -37.38 19.54
N LYS A 534 13.97 -36.71 20.69
CA LYS A 534 12.73 -36.48 21.41
C LYS A 534 11.75 -35.53 20.69
N ASP A 535 12.21 -34.66 19.79
CA ASP A 535 11.43 -33.64 19.07
C ASP A 535 11.25 -33.99 17.58
N LEU A 536 12.12 -34.85 17.02
CA LEU A 536 11.88 -35.59 15.78
C LEU A 536 11.63 -37.06 16.12
N GLU A 537 10.38 -37.43 16.39
CA GLU A 537 10.01 -38.84 16.51
C GLU A 537 10.39 -39.60 15.23
N GLY A 538 10.87 -40.84 15.38
CA GLY A 538 11.58 -41.60 14.34
C GLY A 538 10.85 -41.67 12.99
N SER A 539 11.59 -41.78 11.89
CA SER A 539 11.10 -41.70 10.50
C SER A 539 9.77 -42.42 10.27
N VAL A 540 8.68 -41.65 10.26
CA VAL A 540 7.35 -42.14 9.93
C VAL A 540 7.17 -42.09 8.42
N LEU A 541 6.66 -43.17 7.83
CA LEU A 541 6.22 -43.10 6.44
C LEU A 541 4.84 -42.42 6.45
N LEU A 542 4.69 -41.27 5.77
CA LEU A 542 3.34 -40.81 5.47
C LEU A 542 2.76 -41.70 4.39
N HIS A 543 1.67 -42.36 4.74
CA HIS A 543 0.76 -42.89 3.76
C HIS A 543 -0.43 -41.95 3.73
N TYR A 544 -0.75 -41.41 2.57
CA TYR A 544 -2.03 -40.74 2.40
C TYR A 544 -3.10 -41.82 2.27
N ARG A 545 -4.20 -41.65 3.01
CA ARG A 545 -5.28 -42.62 3.08
C ARG A 545 -5.82 -42.83 1.67
N GLN A 546 -5.65 -44.03 1.14
CA GLN A 546 -6.07 -44.43 -0.21
C GLN A 546 -7.59 -44.58 -0.34
N HIS A 547 -8.36 -43.97 0.57
CA HIS A 547 -9.82 -44.02 0.64
C HIS A 547 -10.52 -43.26 -0.51
N ARG A 548 -9.75 -42.69 -1.44
CA ARG A 548 -10.25 -42.00 -2.64
C ARG A 548 -9.99 -42.72 -3.95
N ASP A 549 -9.44 -43.94 -3.98
CA ASP A 549 -9.40 -44.69 -5.25
C ASP A 549 -10.84 -44.95 -5.76
N ASP A 550 -11.83 -45.09 -4.86
CA ASP A 550 -13.26 -45.15 -5.22
C ASP A 550 -13.84 -43.80 -5.68
N ILE A 551 -13.34 -42.67 -5.15
CA ILE A 551 -13.79 -41.31 -5.50
C ILE A 551 -13.15 -40.82 -6.81
N ILE A 552 -11.89 -41.15 -7.06
CA ILE A 552 -11.19 -40.90 -8.32
C ILE A 552 -11.81 -41.77 -9.43
N ALA A 553 -12.26 -42.99 -9.13
CA ALA A 553 -13.05 -43.80 -10.05
C ALA A 553 -14.45 -43.23 -10.33
N THR A 554 -15.13 -42.63 -9.34
CA THR A 554 -16.50 -42.09 -9.50
C THR A 554 -16.58 -40.66 -10.08
N HIS A 555 -15.54 -39.83 -9.99
CA HIS A 555 -15.54 -38.51 -10.64
C HIS A 555 -15.21 -38.56 -12.15
N VAL A 556 -14.66 -39.67 -12.64
CA VAL A 556 -14.30 -39.86 -14.07
C VAL A 556 -15.49 -40.39 -14.90
N THR A 557 -16.63 -40.74 -14.28
CA THR A 557 -17.81 -41.28 -15.00
C THR A 557 -18.74 -40.23 -15.60
N HIS A 558 -18.47 -38.93 -15.48
CA HIS A 558 -19.21 -37.91 -16.23
C HIS A 558 -18.40 -37.43 -17.45
N HIS A 559 -18.63 -38.13 -18.57
CA HIS A 559 -18.17 -37.87 -19.95
C HIS A 559 -16.67 -38.05 -20.27
N PRO A 560 -16.23 -39.26 -20.65
CA PRO A 560 -14.96 -39.44 -21.36
C PRO A 560 -15.09 -39.02 -22.85
N PRO A 561 -14.09 -38.32 -23.43
CA PRO A 561 -13.94 -38.23 -24.88
C PRO A 561 -13.51 -39.58 -25.48
N ARG A 562 -13.94 -39.87 -26.72
CA ARG A 562 -13.70 -41.15 -27.40
C ARG A 562 -12.19 -41.40 -27.63
N PRO A 563 -11.68 -42.62 -27.41
CA PRO A 563 -10.28 -42.94 -27.66
C PRO A 563 -10.00 -43.10 -29.16
N VAL A 564 -8.91 -42.49 -29.62
CA VAL A 564 -8.28 -42.76 -30.92
C VAL A 564 -7.32 -43.94 -30.74
N GLN A 565 -7.45 -44.95 -31.59
CA GLN A 565 -6.60 -46.15 -31.60
C GLN A 565 -5.29 -45.89 -32.35
N GLU A 566 -4.15 -46.18 -31.72
CA GLU A 566 -2.86 -46.42 -32.38
C GLU A 566 -2.13 -47.61 -31.73
N PRO A 567 -1.23 -48.30 -32.46
CA PRO A 567 -0.89 -49.69 -32.21
C PRO A 567 0.24 -49.90 -31.18
N ALA A 568 0.15 -51.04 -30.49
CA ALA A 568 1.03 -51.45 -29.40
C ALA A 568 2.44 -51.85 -29.88
N GLY A 569 3.46 -51.20 -29.33
CA GLY A 569 4.85 -51.66 -29.35
C GLY A 569 5.25 -52.25 -27.99
N HIS A 570 5.74 -53.50 -27.96
CA HIS A 570 6.28 -54.14 -26.78
C HIS A 570 7.73 -53.71 -26.52
N ILE A 571 8.00 -53.16 -25.33
CA ILE A 571 9.36 -53.00 -24.79
C ILE A 571 9.45 -53.86 -23.52
N ARG A 572 10.41 -54.79 -23.52
CA ARG A 572 10.75 -55.69 -22.42
C ARG A 572 11.86 -55.04 -21.60
N LEU A 573 11.66 -54.88 -20.29
CA LEU A 573 12.71 -54.52 -19.33
C LEU A 573 12.76 -55.60 -18.25
N ASP A 574 13.85 -56.35 -18.23
CA ASP A 574 14.16 -57.33 -17.19
C ASP A 574 14.75 -56.65 -15.95
N GLY A 575 14.38 -57.17 -14.77
CA GLY A 575 15.19 -57.05 -13.56
C GLY A 575 14.54 -56.32 -12.38
N TYR A 576 14.27 -57.12 -11.34
CA TYR A 576 14.12 -56.82 -9.91
C TYR A 576 12.70 -56.90 -9.30
N ASN A 577 12.56 -57.95 -8.48
CA ASN A 577 11.47 -58.27 -7.58
C ASN A 577 11.21 -57.18 -6.54
N PHE A 578 9.95 -56.80 -6.38
CA PHE A 578 9.41 -56.36 -5.09
C PHE A 578 7.99 -56.90 -4.91
N ASN A 579 7.80 -57.70 -3.87
CA ASN A 579 6.50 -58.11 -3.33
C ASN A 579 5.76 -56.89 -2.78
N VAL A 580 4.50 -56.67 -3.16
CA VAL A 580 3.46 -56.13 -2.26
C VAL A 580 2.08 -56.65 -2.69
N PHE A 581 1.33 -57.16 -1.71
CA PHE A 581 -0.05 -57.63 -1.77
C PHE A 581 -1.04 -56.52 -2.13
N TRP A 582 -2.12 -56.89 -2.82
CA TRP A 582 -3.34 -56.09 -2.95
C TRP A 582 -4.50 -56.86 -2.30
N ARG A 583 -5.32 -56.15 -1.52
CA ARG A 583 -6.75 -56.44 -1.45
C ARG A 583 -7.44 -55.59 -2.49
#